data_AF-A0A7S1PZC3-F1
#
_entry.id   AF-A0A7S1PZC3-F1
#
_cell.length_a   1.000
_cell.length_b   1.000
_cell.length_c   1.000
_cell.angle_alpha   90.00
_cell.angle_beta   90.00
_cell.angle_gamma   90.00
#
_symmetry.space_group_name_H-M   'P 1'
#
loop_
_entity.id
_entity.type
_entity.pdbx_description
1 polymer ?
#
loop_
_entity_poly.entity_id
_entity_poly.type
_entity_poly.pdbx_seq_one_letter_code
_entity_poly.pdbx_strand_id
1 'polypeptide(L)'
;MAVSGAAATQAVRLGASAEIARVLGDTCWCCSCCICGCGLASPFPLCWAHEKCLCIRQHSTSGDDFCGPVGMISDISKYACWMSTCQFPPKPCRCGVCNVFLCGGSPTLPDLISPSQAESLDFFQNTFWLVFCCCHGMGFTRFSNPLVKASQKCCCVKSTWETADACGPEGCAFGANKALCLASYTACPPKMTPGIGCCGITCMGNLTDEREVMVAPRQVEMSGI
;
A
#
# COMPACT_ATOMS: atom_id res chain seq x y z
N MET A 1 -12.73 -16.48 15.08
CA MET A 1 -13.43 -15.31 14.51
C MET A 1 -12.65 -14.85 13.29
N ALA A 2 -13.20 -14.96 12.08
CA ALA A 2 -12.53 -14.45 10.89
C ALA A 2 -12.74 -12.93 10.83
N VAL A 3 -11.67 -12.14 10.88
CA VAL A 3 -11.74 -10.72 10.56
C VAL A 3 -12.16 -10.62 9.09
N SER A 4 -13.25 -9.91 8.79
CA SER A 4 -13.69 -9.76 7.40
C SER A 4 -12.61 -9.01 6.60
N GLY A 5 -12.30 -9.46 5.38
CA GLY A 5 -11.30 -8.80 4.53
C GLY A 5 -11.58 -7.30 4.33
N ALA A 6 -12.85 -6.90 4.37
CA ALA A 6 -13.28 -5.51 4.31
C ALA A 6 -12.72 -4.64 5.45
N ALA A 7 -12.67 -5.16 6.69
CA ALA A 7 -12.15 -4.40 7.83
C ALA A 7 -10.63 -4.16 7.71
N ALA A 8 -9.89 -5.15 7.22
CA ALA A 8 -8.45 -5.01 6.97
C ALA A 8 -8.17 -3.98 5.87
N THR A 9 -8.90 -4.04 4.75
CA THR A 9 -8.79 -3.03 3.68
C THR A 9 -9.13 -1.63 4.18
N GLN A 10 -10.16 -1.49 5.01
CA GLN A 10 -10.54 -0.20 5.59
C GLN A 10 -9.45 0.35 6.51
N ALA A 11 -8.86 -0.47 7.39
CA ALA A 11 -7.78 -0.06 8.27
C ALA A 11 -6.54 0.42 7.49
N VAL A 12 -6.17 -0.29 6.43
CA VAL A 12 -5.06 0.13 5.54
C VAL A 12 -5.35 1.48 4.89
N ARG A 13 -6.58 1.71 4.41
CA ARG A 13 -7.00 2.99 3.81
C ARG A 13 -6.96 4.15 4.81
N LEU A 14 -7.42 3.92 6.03
CA LEU A 14 -7.37 4.92 7.10
C LEU A 14 -5.93 5.28 7.46
N GLY A 15 -5.05 4.29 7.56
CA GLY A 15 -3.62 4.51 7.78
C GLY A 15 -2.96 5.31 6.66
N ALA A 16 -3.28 5.01 5.41
CA ALA A 16 -2.80 5.75 4.26
C ALA A 16 -3.29 7.21 4.26
N SER A 17 -4.59 7.43 4.54
CA SER A 17 -5.19 8.77 4.58
C SER A 17 -4.56 9.64 5.67
N ALA A 18 -4.34 9.06 6.86
CA ALA A 18 -3.65 9.71 7.96
C ALA A 18 -2.21 10.11 7.60
N GLU A 19 -1.49 9.22 6.90
CA GLU A 19 -0.12 9.52 6.45
C GLU A 19 -0.09 10.63 5.40
N ILE A 20 -1.03 10.62 4.44
CA ILE A 20 -1.17 11.70 3.46
C ILE A 20 -1.43 13.03 4.17
N ALA A 21 -2.42 13.09 5.07
CA ALA A 21 -2.77 14.29 5.81
C ALA A 21 -1.60 14.82 6.66
N ARG A 22 -0.78 13.92 7.21
CA ARG A 22 0.47 14.28 7.89
C ARG A 22 1.49 14.88 6.93
N VAL A 23 1.80 14.22 5.82
CA VAL A 23 2.78 14.71 4.84
C VAL A 23 2.34 16.07 4.27
N LEU A 24 1.07 16.21 3.88
CA LEU A 24 0.56 17.47 3.33
C LEU A 24 0.53 18.59 4.37
N GLY A 25 0.21 18.27 5.62
CA GLY A 25 0.14 19.23 6.72
C GLY A 25 1.51 19.67 7.25
N ASP A 26 2.52 18.79 7.20
CA ASP A 26 3.88 19.08 7.67
C ASP A 26 4.76 19.74 6.58
N THR A 27 4.26 19.84 5.35
CA THR A 27 5.01 20.42 4.22
C THR A 27 5.01 21.94 4.26
N CYS A 28 6.20 22.55 4.19
CA CYS A 28 6.38 23.97 3.92
C CYS A 28 6.18 24.24 2.43
N TRP A 29 4.98 24.68 2.06
CA TRP A 29 4.60 24.89 0.65
C TRP A 29 5.32 26.09 0.02
N CYS A 30 6.12 25.83 -1.01
CA CYS A 30 6.68 26.88 -1.87
C CYS A 30 5.59 27.45 -2.77
N CYS A 31 4.80 26.56 -3.36
CA CYS A 31 3.71 26.85 -4.27
C CYS A 31 2.58 25.85 -4.06
N SER A 32 1.34 26.28 -3.91
CA SER A 32 0.19 25.37 -3.95
C SER A 32 -1.03 26.10 -4.49
N CYS A 33 -1.74 25.46 -5.41
CA CYS A 33 -3.11 25.76 -5.78
C CYS A 33 -3.96 24.53 -5.47
N CYS A 34 -5.27 24.67 -5.26
CA CYS A 34 -6.14 23.61 -4.73
C CYS A 34 -6.00 22.21 -5.38
N ILE A 35 -5.53 22.14 -6.63
CA ILE A 35 -5.35 20.91 -7.39
C ILE A 35 -3.90 20.39 -7.46
N CYS A 36 -2.89 21.22 -7.19
CA CYS A 36 -1.49 20.79 -7.20
C CYS A 36 -0.56 21.73 -6.41
N GLY A 37 0.57 21.20 -5.95
CA GLY A 37 1.55 22.03 -5.25
C GLY A 37 2.91 21.37 -5.08
N CYS A 38 3.86 22.19 -4.66
CA CYS A 38 5.26 21.90 -4.45
C CYS A 38 5.74 22.49 -3.12
N GLY A 39 6.50 21.74 -2.32
CA GLY A 39 6.99 22.22 -1.03
C GLY A 39 8.15 21.40 -0.46
N LEU A 40 8.58 21.82 0.73
CA LEU A 40 9.64 21.19 1.50
C LEU A 40 9.06 20.42 2.68
N ALA A 41 9.33 19.12 2.75
CA ALA A 41 8.89 18.25 3.85
C ALA A 41 10.09 17.79 4.70
N SER A 42 9.78 17.19 5.86
CA SER A 42 10.76 16.47 6.71
C SER A 42 11.64 15.52 5.88
N PRO A 43 12.91 15.24 6.19
CA PRO A 43 13.74 14.33 5.39
C PRO A 43 13.34 12.84 5.46
N PHE A 44 12.44 12.44 6.36
CA PHE A 44 12.05 11.03 6.54
C PHE A 44 10.54 10.80 6.35
N PRO A 45 10.13 9.73 5.63
CA PRO A 45 10.95 8.81 4.83
C PRO A 45 11.61 9.51 3.63
N LEU A 46 12.69 8.92 3.07
CA LEU A 46 13.42 9.48 1.93
C LEU A 46 12.55 9.53 0.68
N CYS A 47 11.83 8.44 0.39
CA CYS A 47 10.86 8.41 -0.70
C CYS A 47 9.53 7.93 -0.15
N TRP A 48 8.46 8.61 -0.56
CA TRP A 48 7.09 8.23 -0.25
C TRP A 48 6.19 8.66 -1.39
N ALA A 49 5.25 7.83 -1.78
CA ALA A 49 4.25 8.17 -2.77
C ALA A 49 2.93 7.48 -2.42
N HIS A 50 1.84 8.20 -2.64
CA HIS A 50 0.49 7.68 -2.60
C HIS A 50 -0.27 8.27 -3.78
N GLU A 51 -0.52 7.43 -4.76
CA GLU A 51 -1.05 7.83 -6.06
C GLU A 51 -2.28 7.00 -6.40
N LYS A 52 -3.18 7.62 -7.16
CA LYS A 52 -4.34 7.00 -7.76
C LYS A 52 -4.56 7.68 -9.10
N CYS A 53 -4.63 6.88 -10.15
CA CYS A 53 -5.04 7.33 -11.46
C CYS A 53 -6.18 6.42 -11.92
N LEU A 54 -7.40 6.97 -11.97
CA LEU A 54 -8.61 6.24 -12.32
C LEU A 54 -8.77 5.00 -11.43
N CYS A 55 -8.72 3.81 -12.02
CA CYS A 55 -8.94 2.54 -11.36
C CYS A 55 -7.66 1.90 -10.80
N ILE A 56 -6.52 2.59 -10.78
CA ILE A 56 -5.26 2.06 -10.24
C ILE A 56 -4.83 2.93 -9.07
N ARG A 57 -4.59 2.31 -7.92
CA ARG A 57 -3.94 2.92 -6.75
C ARG A 57 -2.52 2.39 -6.64
N GLN A 58 -1.59 3.25 -6.26
CA GLN A 58 -0.21 2.94 -5.92
C GLN A 58 0.15 3.55 -4.57
N HIS A 59 0.92 2.82 -3.77
CA HIS A 59 1.58 3.33 -2.58
C HIS A 59 3.04 2.89 -2.59
N SER A 60 3.95 3.78 -2.26
CA SER A 60 5.38 3.49 -2.19
C SER A 60 6.02 4.15 -0.97
N THR A 61 6.96 3.47 -0.33
CA THR A 61 7.70 4.01 0.83
C THR A 61 9.12 3.44 0.88
N SER A 62 10.08 4.25 1.31
CA SER A 62 11.47 3.83 1.57
C SER A 62 11.73 3.47 3.04
N GLY A 63 10.68 3.34 3.85
CA GLY A 63 10.79 3.11 5.29
C GLY A 63 10.89 1.63 5.70
N ASP A 64 10.98 0.70 4.74
CA ASP A 64 10.94 -0.72 5.01
C ASP A 64 12.34 -1.27 5.34
N ASP A 65 12.42 -2.33 6.14
CA ASP A 65 13.70 -2.95 6.52
C ASP A 65 14.46 -3.47 5.29
N PHE A 66 15.77 -3.22 5.21
CA PHE A 66 16.60 -3.68 4.08
C PHE A 66 16.49 -5.19 3.80
N CYS A 67 16.44 -6.01 4.85
CA CYS A 67 16.28 -7.47 4.75
C CYS A 67 15.32 -7.99 5.84
N GLY A 68 14.08 -7.47 5.81
CA GLY A 68 13.02 -7.87 6.73
C GLY A 68 12.41 -9.26 6.44
N PRO A 69 11.23 -9.57 7.00
CA PRO A 69 10.56 -10.88 6.83
C PRO A 69 10.25 -11.25 5.38
N VAL A 70 9.99 -10.24 4.53
CA VAL A 70 9.71 -10.43 3.10
C VAL A 70 10.97 -10.62 2.24
N GLY A 71 12.17 -10.52 2.84
CA GLY A 71 13.43 -10.54 2.13
C GLY A 71 13.91 -9.15 1.68
N MET A 72 15.00 -9.16 0.91
CA MET A 72 15.61 -7.97 0.31
C MET A 72 14.94 -7.60 -1.01
N ILE A 73 14.60 -8.60 -1.82
CA ILE A 73 13.84 -8.42 -3.06
C ILE A 73 12.57 -9.25 -2.94
N SER A 74 11.43 -8.65 -3.21
CA SER A 74 10.16 -9.38 -3.29
C SER A 74 9.32 -8.81 -4.42
N ASP A 75 8.72 -9.67 -5.21
CA ASP A 75 7.67 -9.33 -6.16
C ASP A 75 6.54 -10.33 -5.96
N ILE A 76 5.33 -9.83 -5.90
CA ILE A 76 4.13 -10.63 -6.12
C ILE A 76 3.26 -9.82 -7.05
N SER A 77 2.91 -10.37 -8.20
CA SER A 77 2.09 -9.70 -9.21
C SER A 77 0.98 -10.62 -9.67
N LYS A 78 -0.22 -10.06 -9.70
CA LYS A 78 -1.48 -10.67 -10.14
C LYS A 78 -2.02 -9.87 -11.30
N TYR A 79 -2.31 -10.54 -12.40
CA TYR A 79 -3.01 -9.99 -13.55
C TYR A 79 -4.15 -10.94 -13.93
N ALA A 80 -5.38 -10.56 -13.57
CA ALA A 80 -6.55 -11.42 -13.63
C ALA A 80 -6.32 -12.74 -12.86
N CYS A 81 -6.19 -13.87 -13.57
CA CYS A 81 -5.86 -15.16 -12.98
C CYS A 81 -4.36 -15.45 -12.99
N TRP A 82 -3.53 -14.73 -13.74
CA TRP A 82 -2.10 -14.97 -13.78
C TRP A 82 -1.41 -14.46 -12.51
N MET A 83 -0.57 -15.29 -11.91
CA MET A 83 0.27 -14.95 -10.76
C MET A 83 1.73 -15.14 -11.10
N SER A 84 2.55 -14.16 -10.73
CA SER A 84 4.02 -14.25 -10.70
C SER A 84 4.51 -13.84 -9.33
N THR A 85 5.56 -14.47 -8.84
CA THR A 85 6.22 -14.07 -7.60
C THR A 85 7.72 -14.26 -7.67
N CYS A 86 8.45 -13.42 -6.95
CA CYS A 86 9.88 -13.52 -6.71
C CYS A 86 10.14 -13.20 -5.23
N GLN A 87 11.02 -13.94 -4.55
CA GLN A 87 11.51 -13.56 -3.22
C GLN A 87 12.98 -13.93 -3.03
N PHE A 88 13.82 -12.95 -2.71
CA PHE A 88 15.22 -13.15 -2.40
C PHE A 88 15.63 -12.48 -1.08
N PRO A 89 16.35 -13.18 -0.17
CA PRO A 89 16.66 -14.61 -0.24
C PRO A 89 15.38 -15.46 -0.08
N PRO A 90 15.30 -16.64 -0.74
CA PRO A 90 14.12 -17.49 -0.66
C PRO A 90 13.95 -18.06 0.75
N LYS A 91 12.75 -17.92 1.33
CA LYS A 91 12.44 -18.44 2.68
C LYS A 91 11.02 -19.05 2.74
N PRO A 92 10.87 -20.40 2.73
CA PRO A 92 11.84 -21.44 2.39
C PRO A 92 12.10 -21.54 0.87
N CYS A 93 13.23 -22.14 0.50
CA CYS A 93 13.51 -22.51 -0.89
C CYS A 93 12.55 -23.63 -1.34
N ARG A 94 11.80 -23.38 -2.42
CA ARG A 94 10.80 -24.33 -2.95
C ARG A 94 11.05 -24.59 -4.43
N CYS A 95 10.86 -25.83 -4.85
CA CYS A 95 10.84 -26.18 -6.26
C CYS A 95 9.65 -27.10 -6.53
N GLY A 96 8.86 -26.79 -7.55
CA GLY A 96 7.70 -27.58 -7.94
C GLY A 96 7.24 -27.27 -9.34
N VAL A 97 6.54 -28.23 -9.93
CA VAL A 97 5.93 -28.12 -11.27
C VAL A 97 4.52 -28.70 -11.19
N CYS A 98 3.55 -28.05 -11.83
CA CYS A 98 2.15 -28.47 -11.84
C CYS A 98 1.60 -28.76 -10.42
N ASN A 99 1.87 -27.85 -9.48
CA ASN A 99 1.48 -27.93 -8.08
C ASN A 99 2.07 -29.12 -7.29
N VAL A 100 3.03 -29.85 -7.85
CA VAL A 100 3.80 -30.89 -7.17
C VAL A 100 5.14 -30.30 -6.73
N PHE A 101 5.29 -30.05 -5.43
CA PHE A 101 6.51 -29.50 -4.84
C PHE A 101 7.50 -30.63 -4.49
N LEU A 102 8.64 -30.65 -5.18
CA LEU A 102 9.72 -31.61 -5.00
C LEU A 102 10.60 -31.29 -3.78
N CYS A 103 10.69 -30.00 -3.41
CA CYS A 103 11.41 -29.56 -2.21
C CYS A 103 10.70 -28.38 -1.54
N GLY A 104 10.93 -28.21 -0.23
CA GLY A 104 10.38 -27.11 0.57
C GLY A 104 8.91 -27.24 0.98
N GLY A 105 8.25 -28.34 0.58
CA GLY A 105 6.86 -28.65 0.93
C GLY A 105 5.84 -27.75 0.24
N SER A 106 4.56 -28.07 0.45
CA SER A 106 3.47 -27.18 0.02
C SER A 106 3.52 -25.87 0.82
N PRO A 107 3.07 -24.75 0.26
CA PRO A 107 3.10 -23.47 0.96
C PRO A 107 2.17 -23.48 2.19
N THR A 108 2.74 -23.38 3.38
CA THR A 108 2.01 -23.25 4.64
C THR A 108 1.96 -21.80 5.11
N LEU A 109 0.90 -21.43 5.83
CA LEU A 109 0.77 -20.13 6.49
C LEU A 109 1.78 -20.04 7.65
N PRO A 110 2.57 -18.96 7.76
CA PRO A 110 3.24 -18.61 9.01
C PRO A 110 2.23 -18.33 10.15
N ASP A 111 2.63 -18.57 11.41
CA ASP A 111 1.75 -18.37 12.58
C ASP A 111 1.48 -16.90 12.94
N LEU A 112 2.31 -15.95 12.47
CA LEU A 112 2.14 -14.52 12.69
C LEU A 112 2.40 -13.74 11.40
N ILE A 113 1.35 -13.08 10.90
CA ILE A 113 1.35 -12.45 9.59
C ILE A 113 0.72 -11.05 9.73
N SER A 114 1.43 -10.01 9.26
CA SER A 114 0.85 -8.68 9.13
C SER A 114 -0.34 -8.70 8.13
N PRO A 115 -1.35 -7.81 8.26
CA PRO A 115 -2.48 -7.82 7.33
C PRO A 115 -2.08 -7.78 5.84
N SER A 116 -1.03 -7.03 5.51
CA SER A 116 -0.50 -6.95 4.14
C SER A 116 0.11 -8.26 3.62
N GLN A 117 0.68 -9.06 4.52
CA GLN A 117 1.24 -10.36 4.17
C GLN A 117 0.16 -11.45 4.09
N ALA A 118 -0.94 -11.29 4.82
CA ALA A 118 -2.05 -12.25 4.82
C ALA A 118 -2.67 -12.36 3.43
N GLU A 119 -2.81 -11.23 2.73
CA GLU A 119 -3.32 -11.21 1.37
C GLU A 119 -2.35 -11.85 0.37
N SER A 120 -1.04 -11.54 0.47
CA SER A 120 -0.02 -12.19 -0.37
C SER A 120 0.00 -13.71 -0.18
N LEU A 121 -0.21 -14.17 1.06
CA LEU A 121 -0.30 -15.58 1.38
C LEU A 121 -1.58 -16.23 0.82
N ASP A 122 -2.72 -15.53 0.86
CA ASP A 122 -3.95 -16.03 0.25
C ASP A 122 -3.78 -16.29 -1.25
N PHE A 123 -3.14 -15.36 -1.98
CA PHE A 123 -2.80 -15.62 -3.39
C PHE A 123 -1.87 -16.82 -3.52
N PHE A 124 -0.84 -16.90 -2.69
CA PHE A 124 0.15 -17.96 -2.78
C PHE A 124 -0.46 -19.36 -2.54
N GLN A 125 -1.42 -19.47 -1.61
CA GLN A 125 -2.10 -20.73 -1.28
C GLN A 125 -3.18 -21.11 -2.29
N ASN A 126 -3.89 -20.14 -2.86
CA ASN A 126 -4.95 -20.39 -3.83
C ASN A 126 -4.45 -20.43 -5.29
N THR A 127 -3.13 -20.45 -5.51
CA THR A 127 -2.52 -20.50 -6.84
C THR A 127 -2.19 -21.93 -7.23
N PHE A 128 -2.65 -22.35 -8.40
CA PHE A 128 -2.15 -23.51 -9.10
C PHE A 128 -0.80 -23.16 -9.75
N TRP A 129 0.29 -23.64 -9.16
CA TRP A 129 1.65 -23.34 -9.62
C TRP A 129 2.03 -24.15 -10.85
N LEU A 130 2.30 -23.49 -11.98
CA LEU A 130 2.83 -24.14 -13.18
C LEU A 130 4.29 -24.52 -12.97
N VAL A 131 5.08 -23.57 -12.48
CA VAL A 131 6.49 -23.75 -12.14
C VAL A 131 6.81 -22.87 -10.95
N PHE A 132 7.58 -23.43 -10.03
CA PHE A 132 8.18 -22.72 -8.92
C PHE A 132 9.61 -23.22 -8.80
N CYS A 133 10.60 -22.33 -8.80
CA CYS A 133 12.00 -22.67 -8.70
C CYS A 133 12.73 -21.67 -7.82
N CYS A 134 13.20 -22.15 -6.66
CA CYS A 134 13.91 -21.40 -5.64
C CYS A 134 13.12 -20.18 -5.13
N CYS A 135 13.33 -19.04 -5.77
CA CYS A 135 12.75 -17.75 -5.43
C CYS A 135 11.61 -17.32 -6.35
N HIS A 136 11.46 -17.93 -7.53
CA HIS A 136 10.52 -17.47 -8.56
C HIS A 136 9.41 -18.49 -8.80
N GLY A 137 8.19 -18.02 -8.97
CA GLY A 137 7.04 -18.87 -9.28
C GLY A 137 6.07 -18.21 -10.24
N MET A 138 5.42 -19.03 -11.06
CA MET A 138 4.34 -18.63 -11.97
C MET A 138 3.19 -19.62 -11.86
N GLY A 139 1.95 -19.11 -11.89
CA GLY A 139 0.77 -19.93 -11.73
C GLY A 139 -0.53 -19.23 -12.07
N PHE A 140 -1.63 -19.95 -11.86
CA PHE A 140 -2.98 -19.45 -12.02
C PHE A 140 -3.72 -19.42 -10.69
N THR A 141 -4.24 -18.27 -10.29
CA THR A 141 -5.12 -18.10 -9.14
C THR A 141 -6.58 -17.94 -9.57
N ARG A 142 -7.48 -17.82 -8.59
CA ARG A 142 -8.91 -17.56 -8.83
C ARG A 142 -9.10 -16.18 -9.47
N PHE A 143 -10.04 -16.10 -10.41
CA PHE A 143 -10.49 -14.83 -10.96
C PHE A 143 -11.31 -14.09 -9.89
N SER A 144 -10.63 -13.32 -9.05
CA SER A 144 -11.19 -12.58 -7.91
C SER A 144 -10.70 -11.14 -7.89
N ASN A 145 -11.40 -10.28 -7.14
CA ASN A 145 -10.92 -8.93 -6.85
C ASN A 145 -9.75 -8.98 -5.84
N PRO A 146 -8.74 -8.10 -5.96
CA PRO A 146 -8.49 -7.17 -7.08
C PRO A 146 -8.06 -7.91 -8.36
N LEU A 147 -8.45 -7.36 -9.53
CA LEU A 147 -8.10 -7.94 -10.84
C LEU A 147 -6.61 -7.77 -11.13
N VAL A 148 -6.06 -6.60 -10.80
CA VAL A 148 -4.63 -6.34 -10.90
C VAL A 148 -4.12 -5.97 -9.53
N LYS A 149 -3.04 -6.61 -9.10
CA LYS A 149 -2.32 -6.27 -7.88
C LYS A 149 -0.86 -6.58 -8.03
N ALA A 150 0.02 -5.76 -7.48
CA ALA A 150 1.34 -6.23 -7.13
C ALA A 150 1.84 -5.57 -5.87
N SER A 151 2.78 -6.25 -5.24
CA SER A 151 3.63 -5.72 -4.19
C SER A 151 5.06 -6.04 -4.56
N GLN A 152 5.85 -4.98 -4.70
CA GLN A 152 7.25 -5.01 -5.04
C GLN A 152 8.07 -4.45 -3.90
N LYS A 153 9.22 -5.05 -3.66
CA LYS A 153 10.23 -4.56 -2.73
C LYS A 153 11.60 -4.74 -3.37
N CYS A 154 12.39 -3.68 -3.31
CA CYS A 154 13.80 -3.70 -3.63
C CYS A 154 14.55 -2.96 -2.51
N CYS A 155 15.29 -3.71 -1.71
CA CYS A 155 15.97 -3.21 -0.51
C CYS A 155 14.97 -2.56 0.46
N CYS A 156 15.14 -1.28 0.80
CA CYS A 156 14.25 -0.54 1.71
C CYS A 156 13.03 0.08 1.02
N VAL A 157 12.94 0.00 -0.32
CA VAL A 157 11.83 0.58 -1.08
C VAL A 157 10.78 -0.48 -1.33
N LYS A 158 9.58 -0.23 -0.83
CA LYS A 158 8.39 -1.03 -1.08
C LYS A 158 7.41 -0.23 -1.91
N SER A 159 6.81 -0.86 -2.92
CA SER A 159 5.72 -0.32 -3.71
C SER A 159 4.59 -1.34 -3.79
N THR A 160 3.35 -0.89 -3.73
CA THR A 160 2.15 -1.70 -3.90
C THR A 160 1.23 -1.02 -4.88
N TRP A 161 0.69 -1.76 -5.85
CA TRP A 161 -0.37 -1.28 -6.72
C TRP A 161 -1.56 -2.23 -6.70
N GLU A 162 -2.77 -1.70 -6.83
CA GLU A 162 -3.99 -2.51 -6.90
C GLU A 162 -5.11 -1.79 -7.65
N THR A 163 -6.06 -2.56 -8.18
CA THR A 163 -7.28 -1.99 -8.74
C THR A 163 -8.14 -1.37 -7.66
N ALA A 164 -8.66 -0.17 -7.92
CA ALA A 164 -9.57 0.58 -7.08
C ALA A 164 -10.75 1.12 -7.89
N ASP A 165 -11.78 1.63 -7.21
CA ASP A 165 -12.92 2.27 -7.86
C ASP A 165 -12.49 3.55 -8.58
N ALA A 166 -12.85 3.67 -9.87
CA ALA A 166 -12.37 4.76 -10.73
C ALA A 166 -12.59 6.16 -10.15
N CYS A 167 -13.74 6.42 -9.52
CA CYS A 167 -14.07 7.69 -8.86
C CYS A 167 -14.69 7.45 -7.48
N GLY A 168 -14.02 6.66 -6.65
CA GLY A 168 -14.43 6.39 -5.28
C GLY A 168 -14.27 7.58 -4.30
N PRO A 169 -14.29 7.32 -2.98
CA PRO A 169 -14.17 8.35 -1.95
C PRO A 169 -12.91 9.23 -2.07
N GLU A 170 -11.81 8.69 -2.61
CA GLU A 170 -10.53 9.42 -2.84
C GLU A 170 -10.55 10.34 -4.07
N GLY A 171 -11.60 10.31 -4.88
CA GLY A 171 -11.65 11.03 -6.17
C GLY A 171 -11.21 10.15 -7.35
N CYS A 172 -11.02 10.77 -8.51
CA CYS A 172 -10.68 10.08 -9.75
C CYS A 172 -9.18 10.04 -10.02
N ALA A 173 -8.47 11.11 -9.64
CA ALA A 173 -7.01 11.17 -9.65
C ALA A 173 -6.52 11.84 -8.37
N PHE A 174 -5.51 11.26 -7.76
CA PHE A 174 -4.83 11.79 -6.59
C PHE A 174 -3.37 11.40 -6.66
N GLY A 175 -2.47 12.27 -6.27
CA GLY A 175 -1.06 11.95 -6.12
C GLY A 175 -0.51 12.80 -5.01
N ALA A 176 0.08 12.19 -4.00
CA ALA A 176 0.93 12.88 -3.05
C ALA A 176 2.23 12.11 -3.00
N ASN A 177 3.32 12.78 -3.29
CA ASN A 177 4.62 12.14 -3.38
C ASN A 177 5.68 13.04 -2.78
N LYS A 178 6.75 12.40 -2.34
CA LYS A 178 7.88 13.02 -1.72
C LYS A 178 9.13 12.28 -2.12
N ALA A 179 10.12 13.03 -2.59
CA ALA A 179 11.46 12.54 -2.85
C ALA A 179 12.45 13.45 -2.13
N LEU A 180 13.21 12.87 -1.20
CA LEU A 180 14.06 13.58 -0.25
C LEU A 180 13.23 14.60 0.54
N CYS A 181 13.56 15.88 0.43
CA CYS A 181 12.80 16.95 1.08
C CYS A 181 11.73 17.56 0.16
N LEU A 182 11.64 17.16 -1.11
CA LEU A 182 10.69 17.74 -2.05
C LEU A 182 9.37 16.97 -1.97
N ALA A 183 8.31 17.66 -1.57
CA ALA A 183 6.95 17.15 -1.60
C ALA A 183 6.18 17.79 -2.76
N SER A 184 5.37 16.99 -3.44
CA SER A 184 4.41 17.45 -4.43
C SER A 184 3.09 16.73 -4.26
N TYR A 185 2.01 17.37 -4.70
CA TYR A 185 0.72 16.72 -4.78
C TYR A 185 -0.07 17.16 -6.01
N THR A 186 -1.04 16.34 -6.39
CA THR A 186 -2.08 16.58 -7.39
C THR A 186 -3.40 15.95 -6.92
N ALA A 187 -4.54 16.57 -7.19
CA ALA A 187 -5.85 16.00 -6.84
C ALA A 187 -6.96 16.44 -7.80
N CYS A 188 -7.81 15.49 -8.20
CA CYS A 188 -8.98 15.72 -9.06
C CYS A 188 -10.11 14.71 -8.74
N PRO A 189 -11.26 15.16 -8.20
CA PRO A 189 -11.52 16.50 -7.66
C PRO A 189 -10.66 16.80 -6.41
N PRO A 190 -10.46 18.07 -6.03
CA PRO A 190 -9.71 18.43 -4.83
C PRO A 190 -10.50 18.02 -3.58
N LYS A 191 -10.08 16.93 -2.93
CA LYS A 191 -10.68 16.43 -1.68
C LYS A 191 -9.80 16.57 -0.46
N MET A 192 -8.48 16.45 -0.61
CA MET A 192 -7.51 16.63 0.47
C MET A 192 -6.40 17.54 -0.04
N THR A 193 -6.55 18.84 0.18
CA THR A 193 -5.63 19.86 -0.32
C THR A 193 -5.17 20.79 0.81
N PRO A 194 -3.87 21.17 0.85
CA PRO A 194 -3.39 22.27 1.67
C PRO A 194 -4.00 23.63 1.28
N GLY A 195 -4.75 23.71 0.18
CA GLY A 195 -5.34 24.93 -0.33
C GLY A 195 -4.35 25.77 -1.13
N ILE A 196 -4.47 27.09 -1.03
CA ILE A 196 -3.57 28.04 -1.66
C ILE A 196 -2.40 28.28 -0.71
N GLY A 197 -1.19 27.97 -1.17
CA GLY A 197 0.02 28.03 -0.35
C GLY A 197 1.15 28.81 -1.01
N CYS A 198 1.81 29.68 -0.25
CA CYS A 198 3.02 30.38 -0.67
C CYS A 198 3.93 30.63 0.53
N CYS A 199 5.20 30.27 0.40
CA CYS A 199 6.22 30.46 1.44
C CYS A 199 5.80 29.92 2.83
N GLY A 200 5.18 28.73 2.86
CA GLY A 200 4.73 28.06 4.09
C GLY A 200 3.42 28.58 4.68
N ILE A 201 2.85 29.67 4.14
CA ILE A 201 1.53 30.17 4.52
C ILE A 201 0.48 29.49 3.65
N THR A 202 -0.52 28.86 4.25
CA THR A 202 -1.63 28.20 3.55
C THR A 202 -2.98 28.82 3.92
N CYS A 203 -3.90 28.89 2.97
CA CYS A 203 -5.29 29.30 3.17
C CYS A 203 -6.25 28.47 2.31
N MET A 204 -7.53 28.41 2.69
CA MET A 204 -8.58 27.68 1.97
C MET A 204 -8.30 26.17 1.78
N GLY A 205 -7.45 25.58 2.63
CA GLY A 205 -7.21 24.14 2.67
C GLY A 205 -8.29 23.40 3.43
N ASN A 206 -8.39 22.09 3.20
CA ASN A 206 -9.34 21.20 3.86
C ASN A 206 -8.67 19.96 4.48
N LEU A 207 -7.40 20.09 4.87
CA LEU A 207 -6.64 19.03 5.55
C LEU A 207 -7.18 18.69 6.96
N THR A 208 -7.95 19.59 7.57
CA THR A 208 -8.38 19.49 8.97
C THR A 208 -9.54 18.52 9.20
N ASP A 209 -10.41 18.32 8.20
CA ASP A 209 -11.63 17.49 8.36
C ASP A 209 -11.31 16.01 8.65
N GLU A 210 -10.13 15.52 8.27
CA GLU A 210 -9.73 14.12 8.53
C GLU A 210 -8.92 13.94 9.83
N ARG A 211 -8.35 15.01 10.39
CA ARG A 211 -7.65 14.91 11.70
C ARG A 211 -8.63 14.66 12.85
N GLU A 212 -9.85 15.17 12.75
CA GLU A 212 -10.88 15.01 13.79
C GLU A 212 -11.50 13.61 13.82
N VAL A 213 -11.55 12.91 12.67
CA VAL A 213 -12.08 11.53 12.58
C VAL A 213 -11.13 10.49 13.21
N MET A 214 -9.86 10.86 13.45
CA MET A 214 -8.84 9.97 14.04
C MET A 214 -8.88 9.87 15.57
N VAL A 215 -9.77 10.61 16.25
CA VAL A 215 -10.06 10.34 17.67
C VAL A 215 -10.86 9.04 17.72
N ALA A 216 -10.16 7.92 17.90
CA ALA A 216 -10.78 6.60 18.09
C ALA A 216 -11.95 6.74 19.08
N PRO A 217 -13.14 6.19 18.78
CA PRO A 217 -14.24 6.25 19.73
C PRO A 217 -13.75 5.69 21.05
N ARG A 218 -13.73 6.55 22.07
CA ARG A 218 -13.34 6.21 23.43
C ARG A 218 -14.10 4.94 23.77
N GLN A 219 -13.39 3.83 24.01
CA GLN A 219 -14.05 2.59 24.38
C GLN A 219 -14.92 2.92 25.59
N VAL A 220 -16.24 2.92 25.39
CA VAL A 220 -17.19 3.09 26.48
C VAL A 220 -17.07 1.79 27.26
N GLU A 221 -16.34 1.82 28.37
CA GLU A 221 -16.32 0.74 29.33
C GLU A 221 -17.78 0.45 29.70
N MET A 222 -18.31 -0.67 29.20
CA MET A 222 -19.56 -1.21 29.72
C MET A 222 -19.24 -1.73 31.12
N SER A 223 -19.32 -0.85 32.11
CA SER A 223 -19.43 -1.25 33.51
C SER A 223 -20.70 -2.10 33.64
N GLY A 224 -20.50 -3.40 33.82
CA GLY A 224 -21.57 -4.36 34.02
C GLY A 224 -22.40 -4.00 35.26
N ILE A 225 -23.72 -4.13 35.09
CA ILE A 225 -24.67 -4.40 36.16
C ILE A 225 -25.12 -5.84 35.98
#